data_AF-A0A3D0MGL8-F1
#
_entry.id   AF-A0A3D0MGL8-F1
#
_cell.length_a   1.000
_cell.length_b   1.000
_cell.length_c   1.000
_cell.angle_alpha   90.00
_cell.angle_beta   90.00
_cell.angle_gamma   90.00
#
_symmetry.space_group_name_H-M   'P 1'
#
loop_
_entity.id
_entity.type
_entity.pdbx_description
1 polymer ?
#
loop_
_entity_poly.entity_id
_entity_poly.type
_entity_poly.pdbx_seq_one_letter_code
_entity_poly.pdbx_strand_id
1 'polypeptide(L)'
;DALLNQIGNPSPMHLAYAEDLLARLPSVWIEAAREPSGARAVVYLLAMAPEDPTRRRQFSLLQDAADVGVQAEVERLAGGIDEIAAEMRLPLLEICLGSLRQLSGKQYKLFKANFALLIELDKKVNLLEWSMQKLVFHHLDDVFEANRRRSLGKGTLQQNKGSIEILLSIIARATSQEDSTPEEAFRVGAEALGLNGEPLDAAGISFEQLNGALDNLTKLKPLLKPRLLKACVATIQNDKAIKPLECELLRAVAAIIDCPVPPFVANTL
;
A
#
# COMPACT_ATOMS: atom_id res chain seq x y z
N ASP A 1 -0.32 -15.70 16.04
CA ASP A 1 -1.76 -15.79 16.40
C ASP A 1 -2.45 -14.50 16.85
N ALA A 2 -1.88 -13.65 17.70
CA ALA A 2 -2.57 -12.44 18.21
C ALA A 2 -2.93 -11.40 17.12
N LEU A 3 -2.00 -11.12 16.21
CA LEU A 3 -2.14 -10.16 15.10
C LEU A 3 -3.19 -10.63 14.06
N LEU A 4 -3.35 -11.95 13.91
CA LEU A 4 -4.25 -12.61 12.95
C LEU A 4 -5.71 -12.65 13.41
N ASN A 5 -5.97 -12.47 14.70
CA ASN A 5 -7.32 -12.41 15.29
C ASN A 5 -7.90 -10.98 15.32
N GLN A 6 -7.08 -9.99 14.97
CA GLN A 6 -7.42 -8.56 15.02
C GLN A 6 -7.74 -7.99 13.63
N ILE A 7 -7.59 -8.78 12.56
CA ILE A 7 -8.06 -8.43 11.20
C ILE A 7 -9.58 -8.24 11.26
N GLY A 8 -10.03 -7.00 11.10
CA GLY A 8 -11.44 -6.60 11.22
C GLY A 8 -11.94 -6.35 12.65
N ASN A 9 -11.09 -6.46 13.68
CA ASN A 9 -11.46 -6.24 15.09
C ASN A 9 -10.34 -5.47 15.84
N PRO A 10 -10.37 -4.12 15.86
CA PRO A 10 -9.34 -3.33 16.54
C PRO A 10 -9.40 -3.51 18.07
N SER A 11 -8.23 -3.59 18.71
CA SER A 11 -8.08 -3.65 20.18
C SER A 11 -7.71 -2.29 20.79
N PRO A 12 -7.87 -2.08 22.11
CA PRO A 12 -7.46 -0.83 22.77
C PRO A 12 -5.99 -0.44 22.57
N MET A 13 -5.09 -1.42 22.42
CA MET A 13 -3.68 -1.16 22.12
C MET A 13 -3.48 -0.55 20.73
N HIS A 14 -4.31 -0.90 19.74
CA HIS A 14 -4.28 -0.28 18.42
C HIS A 14 -4.67 1.18 18.47
N LEU A 15 -5.66 1.50 19.31
CA LEU A 15 -6.12 2.87 19.50
C LEU A 15 -5.02 3.72 20.13
N ALA A 16 -4.40 3.25 21.22
CA ALA A 16 -3.30 3.97 21.87
C ALA A 16 -2.10 4.17 20.93
N TYR A 17 -1.76 3.16 20.12
CA TYR A 17 -0.69 3.29 19.13
C TYR A 17 -1.04 4.28 18.00
N ALA A 18 -2.29 4.27 17.53
CA ALA A 18 -2.75 5.24 16.56
C ALA A 18 -2.73 6.67 17.13
N GLU A 19 -3.12 6.85 18.40
CA GLU A 19 -3.04 8.14 19.10
C GLU A 19 -1.60 8.66 19.21
N ASP A 20 -0.65 7.79 19.60
CA ASP A 20 0.78 8.14 19.64
C ASP A 20 1.33 8.55 18.26
N LEU A 21 1.02 7.77 17.22
CA LEU A 21 1.43 8.09 15.85
C LEU A 21 0.87 9.44 15.38
N LEU A 22 -0.41 9.71 15.68
CA LEU A 22 -1.04 10.99 15.33
C LEU A 22 -0.43 12.16 16.11
N ALA A 23 -0.01 11.95 17.36
CA ALA A 23 0.65 12.98 18.16
C ALA A 23 2.07 13.31 17.67
N ARG A 24 2.77 12.34 17.05
CA ARG A 24 4.11 12.53 16.47
C ARG A 24 4.10 13.15 15.08
N LEU A 25 2.99 13.05 14.35
CA LEU A 25 2.84 13.65 13.02
C LEU A 25 2.86 15.19 13.12
N PRO A 26 3.73 15.89 12.37
CA PRO A 26 3.76 17.35 12.42
C PRO A 26 2.43 17.94 11.91
N SER A 27 1.89 18.91 12.65
CA SER A 27 0.53 19.45 12.39
C SER A 27 0.37 19.98 10.96
N VAL A 28 1.44 20.56 10.42
CA VAL A 28 1.50 21.11 9.05
C VAL A 28 1.11 20.07 7.97
N TRP A 29 1.44 18.80 8.19
CA TRP A 29 1.11 17.69 7.29
C TRP A 29 -0.32 17.19 7.52
N ILE A 30 -0.78 17.14 8.77
CA ILE A 30 -2.17 16.76 9.10
C ILE A 30 -3.16 17.78 8.54
N GLU A 31 -2.86 19.07 8.70
CA GLU A 31 -3.64 20.18 8.15
C GLU A 31 -3.70 20.09 6.63
N ALA A 32 -2.55 19.87 5.97
CA ALA A 32 -2.50 19.67 4.51
C ALA A 32 -3.35 18.47 4.07
N ALA A 33 -3.21 17.33 4.75
CA ALA A 33 -3.94 16.11 4.42
C ALA A 33 -5.47 16.25 4.55
N ARG A 34 -5.95 17.23 5.32
CA ARG A 34 -7.37 17.55 5.50
C ARG A 34 -7.95 18.50 4.45
N GLU A 35 -7.13 19.00 3.55
CA GLU A 35 -7.55 19.89 2.46
C GLU A 35 -7.34 19.21 1.08
N PRO A 36 -8.25 19.36 0.10
CA PRO A 36 -8.12 18.65 -1.18
C PRO A 36 -6.83 18.96 -1.97
N SER A 37 -6.32 20.19 -1.95
CA SER A 37 -5.04 20.55 -2.57
C SER A 37 -3.85 19.96 -1.78
N GLY A 38 -3.86 20.13 -0.46
CA GLY A 38 -2.82 19.63 0.43
C GLY A 38 -2.72 18.11 0.39
N ALA A 39 -3.83 17.38 0.44
CA ALA A 39 -3.86 15.93 0.38
C ALA A 39 -3.21 15.37 -0.90
N ARG A 40 -3.42 16.03 -2.05
CA ARG A 40 -2.74 15.67 -3.31
C ARG A 40 -1.24 15.93 -3.22
N ALA A 41 -0.84 17.08 -2.66
CA ALA A 41 0.58 17.41 -2.46
C ALA A 41 1.28 16.42 -1.53
N VAL A 42 0.63 16.02 -0.43
CA VAL A 42 1.13 15.00 0.50
C VAL A 42 1.37 13.67 -0.21
N VAL A 43 0.38 13.16 -0.96
CA VAL A 43 0.54 11.90 -1.71
C VAL A 43 1.68 11.98 -2.72
N TYR A 44 1.82 13.10 -3.44
CA TYR A 44 2.92 13.28 -4.37
C TYR A 44 4.28 13.28 -3.68
N LEU A 45 4.45 14.06 -2.61
CA LEU A 45 5.72 14.16 -1.88
C LEU A 45 6.15 12.83 -1.27
N LEU A 46 5.20 12.04 -0.75
CA LEU A 46 5.47 10.70 -0.23
C LEU A 46 5.89 9.70 -1.33
N ALA A 47 5.46 9.92 -2.58
CA ALA A 47 5.80 9.08 -3.72
C ALA A 47 7.07 9.53 -4.46
N MET A 48 7.65 10.67 -4.09
CA MET A 48 8.89 11.14 -4.70
C MET A 48 10.09 10.34 -4.20
N ALA A 49 11.07 10.19 -5.08
CA ALA A 49 12.33 9.57 -4.72
C ALA A 49 13.07 10.42 -3.67
N PRO A 50 13.77 9.80 -2.70
CA PRO A 50 14.58 10.54 -1.73
C PRO A 50 15.82 11.19 -2.38
N GLU A 51 16.26 10.71 -3.54
CA GLU A 51 17.52 11.07 -4.19
C GLU A 51 17.39 12.14 -5.29
N ASP A 52 18.41 13.00 -5.35
CA ASP A 52 18.69 13.96 -6.42
C ASP A 52 19.57 13.25 -7.48
N PRO A 53 19.26 13.20 -8.81
CA PRO A 53 18.50 14.14 -9.64
C PRO A 53 17.02 13.80 -9.92
N THR A 54 16.54 12.62 -9.55
CA THR A 54 15.16 12.18 -9.86
C THR A 54 14.13 13.08 -9.20
N ARG A 55 14.33 13.41 -7.92
CA ARG A 55 13.41 14.27 -7.16
C ARG A 55 13.22 15.66 -7.78
N ARG A 56 14.28 16.27 -8.33
CA ARG A 56 14.17 17.57 -9.04
C ARG A 56 13.29 17.48 -10.28
N ARG A 57 13.41 16.39 -11.05
CA ARG A 57 12.57 16.17 -12.24
C ARG A 57 11.11 15.95 -11.86
N GLN A 58 10.86 15.22 -10.78
CA GLN A 58 9.52 15.03 -10.22
C GLN A 58 8.89 16.35 -9.77
N PHE A 59 9.65 17.24 -9.11
CA PHE A 59 9.18 18.58 -8.79
C PHE A 59 8.86 19.40 -10.05
N SER A 60 9.75 19.42 -11.04
CA SER A 60 9.50 20.13 -12.31
C SER A 60 8.24 19.64 -13.01
N LEU A 61 7.99 18.32 -13.01
CA LEU A 61 6.79 17.74 -13.59
C LEU A 61 5.52 18.26 -12.92
N LEU A 62 5.53 18.40 -11.60
CA LEU A 62 4.38 18.94 -10.87
C LEU A 62 4.19 20.43 -11.08
N GLN A 63 5.25 21.21 -11.29
CA GLN A 63 5.11 22.63 -11.63
C GLN A 63 4.34 22.82 -12.94
N ASP A 64 4.56 21.93 -13.92
CA ASP A 64 3.91 22.03 -15.23
C ASP A 64 2.51 21.39 -15.26
N ALA A 65 2.28 20.34 -14.47
CA ALA A 65 1.09 19.49 -14.58
C ALA A 65 0.11 19.58 -13.40
N ALA A 66 0.49 20.16 -12.26
CA ALA A 66 -0.36 20.19 -11.08
C ALA A 66 -1.52 21.20 -11.21
N ASP A 67 -2.63 20.87 -10.55
CA ASP A 67 -3.82 21.71 -10.48
C ASP A 67 -3.58 22.96 -9.61
N VAL A 68 -4.44 23.97 -9.77
CA VAL A 68 -4.37 25.24 -9.03
C VAL A 68 -4.32 24.99 -7.52
N GLY A 69 -3.32 25.58 -6.86
CA GLY A 69 -3.08 25.46 -5.42
C GLY A 69 -2.26 24.24 -4.99
N VAL A 70 -2.17 23.17 -5.79
CA VAL A 70 -1.40 21.98 -5.41
C VAL A 70 0.11 22.27 -5.45
N GLN A 71 0.59 23.03 -6.43
CA GLN A 71 2.00 23.41 -6.50
C GLN A 71 2.45 24.18 -5.24
N ALA A 72 1.65 25.16 -4.79
CA ALA A 72 1.96 25.93 -3.59
C ALA A 72 2.04 25.04 -2.34
N GLU A 73 1.16 24.05 -2.23
CA GLU A 73 1.21 23.06 -1.15
C GLU A 73 2.45 22.15 -1.24
N VAL A 74 2.82 21.71 -2.44
CA VAL A 74 4.04 20.92 -2.67
C VAL A 74 5.26 21.71 -2.24
N GLU A 75 5.39 22.98 -2.66
CA GLU A 75 6.50 23.85 -2.27
C GLU A 75 6.53 24.12 -0.76
N ARG A 76 5.37 24.36 -0.15
CA ARG A 76 5.23 24.59 1.29
C ARG A 76 5.67 23.39 2.13
N LEU A 77 5.41 22.18 1.67
CA LEU A 77 5.67 20.93 2.41
C LEU A 77 7.02 20.28 2.06
N ALA A 78 7.60 20.59 0.89
CA ALA A 78 8.78 19.92 0.35
C ALA A 78 9.98 19.86 1.31
N GLY A 79 10.18 20.92 2.10
CA GLY A 79 11.29 21.03 3.06
C GLY A 79 11.13 20.15 4.31
N GLY A 80 9.91 19.69 4.62
CA GLY A 80 9.62 18.91 5.83
C GLY A 80 9.43 17.41 5.57
N ILE A 81 9.67 16.91 4.35
CA ILE A 81 9.37 15.50 4.02
C ILE A 81 10.25 14.53 4.84
N ASP A 82 11.47 14.96 5.18
CA ASP A 82 12.42 14.15 5.95
C ASP A 82 11.99 14.02 7.43
N GLU A 83 11.03 14.83 7.89
CA GLU A 83 10.40 14.70 9.20
C GLU A 83 9.38 13.54 9.23
N ILE A 84 8.94 13.06 8.07
CA ILE A 84 7.96 11.97 7.96
C ILE A 84 8.67 10.61 7.93
N ALA A 85 8.86 10.06 9.12
CA ALA A 85 9.31 8.68 9.31
C ALA A 85 8.38 7.67 8.60
N ALA A 86 8.94 6.51 8.24
CA ALA A 86 8.25 5.52 7.42
C ALA A 86 6.92 5.05 8.05
N GLU A 87 6.88 4.85 9.37
CA GLU A 87 5.69 4.43 10.08
C GLU A 87 4.56 5.48 10.10
N MET A 88 4.87 6.75 9.81
CA MET A 88 3.91 7.86 9.77
C MET A 88 3.28 8.06 8.39
N ARG A 89 3.89 7.55 7.31
CA ARG A 89 3.45 7.75 5.93
C ARG A 89 2.05 7.21 5.68
N LEU A 90 1.82 5.98 6.12
CA LEU A 90 0.57 5.28 5.93
C LEU A 90 -0.61 5.91 6.70
N PRO A 91 -0.51 6.21 8.02
CA PRO A 91 -1.52 7.02 8.71
C PRO A 91 -1.83 8.34 8.01
N LEU A 92 -0.80 9.02 7.51
CA LEU A 92 -0.95 10.28 6.79
C LEU A 92 -1.71 10.10 5.45
N LEU A 93 -1.43 9.04 4.70
CA LEU A 93 -2.19 8.68 3.49
C LEU A 93 -3.67 8.40 3.80
N GLU A 94 -3.96 7.72 4.92
CA GLU A 94 -5.33 7.45 5.34
C GLU A 94 -6.11 8.73 5.67
N ILE A 95 -5.47 9.70 6.30
CA ILE A 95 -6.06 11.03 6.53
C ILE A 95 -6.37 11.71 5.19
N CYS A 96 -5.44 11.61 4.21
CA CYS A 96 -5.63 12.18 2.88
C CYS A 96 -6.88 11.63 2.17
N LEU A 97 -7.21 10.34 2.36
CA LEU A 97 -8.34 9.69 1.68
C LEU A 97 -9.66 10.44 1.92
N GLY A 98 -9.89 11.00 3.10
CA GLY A 98 -11.11 11.76 3.41
C GLY A 98 -11.28 13.00 2.53
N SER A 99 -10.20 13.74 2.32
CA SER A 99 -10.16 14.96 1.50
C SER A 99 -10.14 14.65 0.01
N LEU A 100 -9.42 13.59 -0.39
CA LEU A 100 -9.34 13.16 -1.79
C LEU A 100 -10.69 12.67 -2.35
N ARG A 101 -11.61 12.19 -1.49
CA ARG A 101 -12.99 11.87 -1.89
C ARG A 101 -13.82 13.08 -2.30
N GLN A 102 -13.39 14.29 -1.94
CA GLN A 102 -14.09 15.54 -2.24
C GLN A 102 -13.69 16.15 -3.59
N LEU A 103 -12.70 15.56 -4.27
CA LEU A 103 -12.28 16.01 -5.60
C LEU A 103 -13.44 15.95 -6.60
N SER A 104 -13.42 16.83 -7.61
CA SER A 104 -14.23 16.61 -8.79
C SER A 104 -13.65 15.48 -9.65
N GLY A 105 -14.46 14.85 -10.51
CA GLY A 105 -13.98 13.79 -11.41
C GLY A 105 -12.85 14.23 -12.35
N LYS A 106 -12.78 15.53 -12.71
CA LYS A 106 -11.66 16.10 -13.48
C LYS A 106 -10.38 16.16 -12.63
N GLN A 107 -10.49 16.65 -11.41
CA GLN A 107 -9.35 16.76 -10.49
C GLN A 107 -8.80 15.40 -10.11
N TYR A 108 -9.67 14.42 -9.88
CA TYR A 108 -9.26 13.04 -9.61
C TYR A 108 -8.51 12.40 -10.80
N LYS A 109 -9.01 12.57 -12.03
CA LYS A 109 -8.31 12.07 -13.24
C LYS A 109 -6.93 12.70 -13.41
N LEU A 110 -6.83 14.01 -13.21
CA LEU A 110 -5.55 14.72 -13.27
C LEU A 110 -4.60 14.26 -12.16
N PHE A 111 -5.10 14.11 -10.93
CA PHE A 111 -4.35 13.59 -9.80
C PHE A 111 -3.77 12.19 -10.07
N LYS A 112 -4.60 11.27 -10.58
CA LYS A 112 -4.19 9.91 -10.94
C LYS A 112 -3.15 9.90 -12.06
N ALA A 113 -3.31 10.75 -13.07
CA ALA A 113 -2.35 10.88 -14.18
C ALA A 113 -1.00 11.44 -13.70
N ASN A 114 -1.01 12.50 -12.89
CA ASN A 114 0.23 13.09 -12.37
C ASN A 114 0.97 12.12 -11.44
N PHE A 115 0.24 11.38 -10.59
CA PHE A 115 0.85 10.34 -9.77
C PHE A 115 1.52 9.26 -10.61
N ALA A 116 0.86 8.78 -11.67
CA ALA A 116 1.46 7.78 -12.58
C ALA A 116 2.75 8.32 -13.22
N LEU A 117 2.72 9.55 -13.71
CA LEU A 117 3.92 10.19 -14.28
C LEU A 117 5.06 10.32 -13.26
N LEU A 118 4.76 10.65 -12.00
CA LEU A 118 5.77 10.79 -10.95
C LEU A 118 6.56 9.50 -10.71
N ILE A 119 5.85 8.37 -10.59
CA ILE A 119 6.46 7.07 -10.27
C ILE A 119 7.08 6.38 -11.50
N GLU A 120 6.75 6.83 -12.72
CA GLU A 120 7.31 6.29 -13.96
C GLU A 120 8.59 7.03 -14.40
N LEU A 121 8.90 8.19 -13.81
CA LEU A 121 10.01 9.06 -14.23
C LEU A 121 11.39 8.40 -14.16
N ASP A 122 11.63 7.52 -13.20
CA ASP A 122 12.88 6.77 -13.05
C ASP A 122 12.86 5.41 -13.79
N LYS A 123 11.76 5.14 -14.52
CA LYS A 123 11.47 3.89 -15.24
C LYS A 123 11.48 2.65 -14.35
N LYS A 124 11.33 2.81 -13.03
CA LYS A 124 11.33 1.71 -12.06
C LYS A 124 10.35 2.03 -10.94
N VAL A 125 9.09 1.68 -11.15
CA VAL A 125 8.14 1.64 -10.04
C VAL A 125 8.67 0.68 -8.97
N ASN A 126 8.85 1.15 -7.76
CA ASN A 126 9.24 0.30 -6.64
C ASN A 126 8.01 -0.17 -5.84
N LEU A 127 8.21 -1.11 -4.91
CA LEU A 127 7.11 -1.72 -4.17
C LEU A 127 6.38 -0.73 -3.25
N LEU A 128 7.08 0.29 -2.74
CA LEU A 128 6.50 1.36 -1.93
C LEU A 128 5.54 2.20 -2.79
N GLU A 129 6.01 2.71 -3.92
CA GLU A 129 5.21 3.50 -4.88
C GLU A 129 4.00 2.71 -5.38
N TRP A 130 4.19 1.44 -5.71
CA TRP A 130 3.10 0.55 -6.11
C TRP A 130 2.08 0.36 -4.97
N SER A 131 2.54 0.13 -3.74
CA SER A 131 1.67 -0.07 -2.58
C SER A 131 0.84 1.19 -2.30
N MET A 132 1.48 2.36 -2.36
CA MET A 132 0.81 3.66 -2.23
C MET A 132 -0.21 3.89 -3.33
N GLN A 133 0.16 3.62 -4.59
CA GLN A 133 -0.75 3.72 -5.74
C GLN A 133 -2.02 2.92 -5.47
N LYS A 134 -1.86 1.66 -5.07
CA LYS A 134 -2.99 0.77 -4.82
C LYS A 134 -3.83 1.23 -3.64
N LEU A 135 -3.21 1.62 -2.53
CA LEU A 135 -3.94 2.09 -1.36
C LEU A 135 -4.78 3.33 -1.69
N VAL A 136 -4.19 4.32 -2.35
CA VAL A 136 -4.86 5.59 -2.66
C VAL A 136 -5.93 5.38 -3.73
N PHE A 137 -5.55 4.84 -4.89
CA PHE A 137 -6.46 4.81 -6.02
C PHE A 137 -7.51 3.71 -5.90
N HIS A 138 -7.26 2.56 -5.25
CA HIS A 138 -8.34 1.58 -5.04
C HIS A 138 -9.53 2.20 -4.29
N HIS A 139 -9.28 3.00 -3.25
CA HIS A 139 -10.33 3.68 -2.48
C HIS A 139 -11.03 4.81 -3.27
N LEU A 140 -10.31 5.51 -4.13
CA LEU A 140 -10.87 6.63 -4.89
C LEU A 140 -11.58 6.16 -6.17
N ASP A 141 -11.09 5.11 -6.81
CA ASP A 141 -11.72 4.46 -7.97
C ASP A 141 -13.15 4.03 -7.60
N ASP A 142 -13.36 3.51 -6.39
CA ASP A 142 -14.70 3.16 -5.89
C ASP A 142 -15.68 4.35 -5.82
N VAL A 143 -15.16 5.58 -5.65
CA VAL A 143 -15.96 6.80 -5.53
C VAL A 143 -16.18 7.45 -6.90
N PHE A 144 -15.16 7.47 -7.75
CA PHE A 144 -15.16 8.22 -9.00
C PHE A 144 -15.41 7.38 -10.26
N GLU A 145 -15.15 6.08 -10.22
CA GLU A 145 -15.35 5.15 -11.33
C GLU A 145 -16.63 4.32 -11.10
N ALA A 146 -17.74 4.78 -11.67
CA ALA A 146 -19.03 4.12 -11.58
C ALA A 146 -19.03 2.80 -12.38
N ASN A 147 -18.57 1.67 -11.80
CA ASN A 147 -18.97 0.32 -12.25
C ASN A 147 -18.44 -0.90 -11.48
N ARG A 148 -17.93 -0.80 -10.25
CA ARG A 148 -17.65 -2.04 -9.49
C ARG A 148 -18.90 -2.52 -8.76
N ARG A 149 -19.83 -3.17 -9.49
CA ARG A 149 -20.71 -4.15 -8.82
C ARG A 149 -19.80 -5.25 -8.29
N ARG A 150 -19.40 -5.13 -7.02
CA ARG A 150 -18.56 -6.13 -6.34
C ARG A 150 -19.36 -7.41 -6.22
N SER A 151 -19.20 -8.30 -7.20
CA SER A 151 -19.71 -9.66 -7.09
C SER A 151 -19.04 -10.30 -5.89
N LEU A 152 -19.81 -10.94 -5.02
CA LEU A 152 -19.25 -11.84 -4.03
C LEU A 152 -18.44 -12.90 -4.77
N GLY A 153 -17.12 -12.89 -4.56
CA GLY A 153 -16.20 -13.80 -5.23
C GLY A 153 -16.59 -15.25 -4.99
N LYS A 154 -16.38 -16.11 -6.00
CA LYS A 154 -16.68 -17.55 -5.93
C LYS A 154 -15.43 -18.43 -6.03
N GLY A 155 -14.26 -17.83 -6.27
CA GLY A 155 -13.00 -18.52 -6.47
C GLY A 155 -12.49 -19.23 -5.21
N THR A 156 -11.87 -20.39 -5.40
CA THR A 156 -11.16 -21.13 -4.35
C THR A 156 -9.66 -20.84 -4.37
N LEU A 157 -8.94 -21.25 -3.32
CA LEU A 157 -7.47 -21.14 -3.26
C LEU A 157 -6.82 -21.92 -4.41
N GLN A 158 -7.22 -23.18 -4.63
CA GLN A 158 -6.70 -24.02 -5.73
C GLN A 158 -6.91 -23.40 -7.11
N GLN A 159 -8.09 -22.79 -7.38
CA GLN A 159 -8.35 -22.14 -8.67
C GLN A 159 -7.47 -20.90 -8.90
N ASN A 160 -7.04 -20.24 -7.83
CA ASN A 160 -6.21 -19.04 -7.88
C ASN A 160 -4.76 -19.33 -7.48
N LYS A 161 -4.33 -20.60 -7.49
CA LYS A 161 -3.01 -21.02 -7.01
C LYS A 161 -1.89 -20.21 -7.65
N GLY A 162 -1.87 -20.06 -8.98
CA GLY A 162 -0.83 -19.29 -9.66
C GLY A 162 -0.79 -17.81 -9.25
N SER A 163 -1.94 -17.19 -8.98
CA SER A 163 -1.99 -15.81 -8.47
C SER A 163 -1.51 -15.69 -7.03
N ILE A 164 -1.76 -16.72 -6.21
CA ILE A 164 -1.22 -16.83 -4.85
C ILE A 164 0.29 -16.99 -4.91
N GLU A 165 0.82 -17.85 -5.78
CA GLU A 165 2.26 -18.08 -5.94
C GLU A 165 2.99 -16.80 -6.34
N ILE A 166 2.45 -16.05 -7.32
CA ILE A 166 2.98 -14.73 -7.71
C ILE A 166 3.07 -13.78 -6.50
N LEU A 167 1.98 -13.65 -5.75
CA LEU A 167 1.91 -12.74 -4.60
C LEU A 167 2.92 -13.14 -3.52
N LEU A 168 2.94 -14.43 -3.13
CA LEU A 168 3.83 -14.91 -2.08
C LEU A 168 5.30 -14.83 -2.49
N SER A 169 5.64 -15.08 -3.76
CA SER A 169 7.03 -14.94 -4.24
C SER A 169 7.52 -13.49 -4.21
N ILE A 170 6.66 -12.52 -4.56
CA ILE A 170 6.99 -11.09 -4.45
C ILE A 170 7.19 -10.70 -2.99
N ILE A 171 6.27 -11.09 -2.10
CA ILE A 171 6.37 -10.78 -0.67
C ILE A 171 7.67 -11.40 -0.12
N ALA A 172 7.90 -12.68 -0.33
CA ALA A 172 9.07 -13.39 0.17
C ALA A 172 10.40 -12.77 -0.28
N ARG A 173 10.47 -12.31 -1.53
CA ARG A 173 11.66 -11.61 -2.06
C ARG A 173 11.81 -10.21 -1.47
N ALA A 174 10.72 -9.47 -1.34
CA ALA A 174 10.73 -8.11 -0.81
C ALA A 174 11.05 -8.05 0.68
N THR A 175 10.72 -9.12 1.42
CA THR A 175 10.90 -9.22 2.87
C THR A 175 12.06 -10.15 3.26
N SER A 176 12.88 -10.60 2.30
CA SER A 176 14.01 -11.49 2.57
C SER A 176 14.98 -10.87 3.57
N GLN A 177 15.42 -11.65 4.55
CA GLN A 177 16.32 -11.24 5.63
C GLN A 177 17.59 -12.10 5.61
N GLU A 178 18.63 -11.70 6.36
CA GLU A 178 19.90 -12.46 6.44
C GLU A 178 19.70 -13.91 6.92
N ASP A 179 18.71 -14.17 7.78
CA ASP A 179 18.48 -15.48 8.42
C ASP A 179 17.43 -16.36 7.72
N SER A 180 16.86 -15.95 6.57
CA SER A 180 15.84 -16.73 5.86
C SER A 180 15.88 -16.48 4.35
N THR A 181 15.76 -17.57 3.60
CA THR A 181 15.68 -17.50 2.14
C THR A 181 14.27 -17.17 1.66
N PRO A 182 14.11 -16.45 0.53
CA PRO A 182 12.80 -16.24 -0.09
C PRO A 182 12.01 -17.53 -0.32
N GLU A 183 12.70 -18.64 -0.61
CA GLU A 183 12.10 -19.94 -0.86
C GLU A 183 11.46 -20.52 0.42
N GLU A 184 12.13 -20.39 1.56
CA GLU A 184 11.60 -20.80 2.87
C GLU A 184 10.38 -19.96 3.27
N ALA A 185 10.49 -18.63 3.15
CA ALA A 185 9.40 -17.69 3.45
C ALA A 185 8.16 -17.95 2.57
N PHE A 186 8.38 -18.21 1.28
CA PHE A 186 7.32 -18.61 0.36
C PHE A 186 6.62 -19.90 0.84
N ARG A 187 7.41 -20.92 1.20
CA ARG A 187 6.87 -22.23 1.59
C ARG A 187 6.01 -22.12 2.85
N VAL A 188 6.43 -21.34 3.85
CA VAL A 188 5.64 -21.07 5.07
C VAL A 188 4.28 -20.47 4.72
N GLY A 189 4.23 -19.50 3.82
CA GLY A 189 2.97 -18.90 3.36
C GLY A 189 2.08 -19.89 2.59
N ALA A 190 2.67 -20.68 1.69
CA ALA A 190 1.94 -21.68 0.89
C ALA A 190 1.34 -22.78 1.78
N GLU A 191 2.11 -23.26 2.77
CA GLU A 191 1.67 -24.23 3.77
C GLU A 191 0.51 -23.70 4.63
N ALA A 192 0.54 -22.42 5.02
CA ALA A 192 -0.57 -21.78 5.75
C ALA A 192 -1.90 -21.79 4.96
N LEU A 193 -1.84 -21.94 3.64
CA LEU A 193 -3.01 -22.08 2.76
C LEU A 193 -3.37 -23.53 2.44
N GLY A 194 -2.56 -24.49 2.87
CA GLY A 194 -2.68 -25.90 2.45
C GLY A 194 -2.43 -26.08 0.95
N LEU A 195 -1.53 -25.27 0.38
CA LEU A 195 -1.14 -25.34 -1.02
C LEU A 195 0.27 -25.92 -1.14
N ASN A 196 0.43 -26.86 -2.07
CA ASN A 196 1.76 -27.28 -2.53
C ASN A 196 2.09 -26.43 -3.74
N GLY A 197 3.16 -25.64 -3.68
CA GLY A 197 3.62 -24.75 -4.74
C GLY A 197 5.12 -24.53 -4.62
N GLU A 198 5.72 -23.98 -5.66
CA GLU A 198 7.15 -23.63 -5.68
C GLU A 198 7.29 -22.12 -5.87
N PRO A 199 8.29 -21.49 -5.24
CA PRO A 199 8.54 -20.07 -5.41
C PRO A 199 8.87 -19.78 -6.87
N LEU A 200 8.24 -18.76 -7.43
CA LEU A 200 8.58 -18.21 -8.73
C LEU A 200 9.78 -17.28 -8.60
N ASP A 201 10.56 -17.16 -9.68
CA ASP A 201 11.60 -16.15 -9.76
C ASP A 201 10.96 -14.75 -9.77
N ALA A 202 10.95 -14.11 -8.60
CA ALA A 202 10.38 -12.80 -8.41
C ALA A 202 11.06 -11.72 -9.25
N ALA A 203 12.33 -11.90 -9.67
CA ALA A 203 12.99 -10.96 -10.57
C ALA A 203 12.36 -10.96 -11.97
N GLY A 204 11.71 -12.07 -12.36
CA GLY A 204 10.96 -12.19 -13.60
C GLY A 204 9.50 -11.75 -13.50
N ILE A 205 9.00 -11.36 -12.31
CA ILE A 205 7.61 -10.94 -12.13
C ILE A 205 7.49 -9.43 -12.34
N SER A 206 6.81 -9.04 -13.41
CA SER A 206 6.43 -7.66 -13.66
C SER A 206 5.29 -7.19 -12.75
N PHE A 207 5.20 -5.87 -12.52
CA PHE A 207 4.05 -5.27 -11.83
C PHE A 207 2.72 -5.52 -12.55
N GLU A 208 2.73 -5.71 -13.86
CA GLU A 208 1.54 -6.11 -14.62
C GLU A 208 1.06 -7.52 -14.20
N GLN A 209 1.99 -8.48 -14.06
CA GLN A 209 1.66 -9.81 -13.56
C GLN A 209 1.17 -9.77 -12.11
N LEU A 210 1.78 -8.96 -11.23
CA LEU A 210 1.31 -8.76 -9.87
C LEU A 210 -0.12 -8.18 -9.85
N ASN A 211 -0.39 -7.16 -10.66
CA ASN A 211 -1.71 -6.55 -10.78
C ASN A 211 -2.76 -7.57 -11.25
N GLY A 212 -2.47 -8.33 -12.31
CA GLY A 212 -3.36 -9.37 -12.80
C GLY A 212 -3.59 -10.49 -11.78
N ALA A 213 -2.56 -10.85 -11.00
CA ALA A 213 -2.70 -11.80 -9.91
C ALA A 213 -3.67 -11.27 -8.83
N LEU A 214 -3.48 -10.02 -8.38
CA LEU A 214 -4.34 -9.41 -7.37
C LEU A 214 -5.78 -9.23 -7.85
N ASP A 215 -6.00 -8.87 -9.11
CA ASP A 215 -7.33 -8.79 -9.71
C ASP A 215 -8.05 -10.15 -9.67
N ASN A 216 -7.33 -11.26 -9.85
CA ASN A 216 -7.89 -12.59 -9.67
C ASN A 216 -8.17 -12.91 -8.20
N LEU A 217 -7.29 -12.50 -7.29
CA LEU A 217 -7.47 -12.71 -5.85
C LEU A 217 -8.67 -11.93 -5.28
N THR A 218 -9.08 -10.80 -5.89
CA THR A 218 -10.34 -10.13 -5.52
C THR A 218 -11.58 -11.03 -5.68
N LYS A 219 -11.52 -12.01 -6.60
CA LYS A 219 -12.59 -12.96 -6.93
C LYS A 219 -12.65 -14.16 -5.99
N LEU A 220 -11.75 -14.26 -5.01
CA LEU A 220 -11.80 -15.27 -3.96
C LEU A 220 -13.09 -15.15 -3.15
N LYS A 221 -13.59 -16.29 -2.66
CA LYS A 221 -14.66 -16.31 -1.66
C LYS A 221 -14.30 -15.42 -0.47
N PRO A 222 -15.22 -14.58 0.05
CA PRO A 222 -14.92 -13.64 1.13
C PRO A 222 -14.19 -14.26 2.33
N LEU A 223 -14.59 -15.45 2.77
CA LEU A 223 -13.99 -16.16 3.91
C LEU A 223 -12.55 -16.66 3.65
N LEU A 224 -12.09 -16.68 2.39
CA LEU A 224 -10.73 -17.06 2.02
C LEU A 224 -9.77 -15.87 2.00
N LYS A 225 -10.29 -14.63 1.88
CA LYS A 225 -9.46 -13.42 1.84
C LYS A 225 -8.69 -13.17 3.15
N PRO A 226 -9.30 -13.33 4.35
CA PRO A 226 -8.53 -13.31 5.58
C PRO A 226 -7.44 -14.39 5.61
N ARG A 227 -7.74 -15.63 5.15
CA ARG A 227 -6.75 -16.72 5.10
C ARG A 227 -5.56 -16.37 4.20
N LEU A 228 -5.81 -15.75 3.04
CA LEU A 228 -4.76 -15.25 2.16
C LEU A 228 -3.88 -14.20 2.85
N LEU A 229 -4.48 -13.25 3.57
CA LEU A 229 -3.70 -12.27 4.34
C LEU A 229 -2.88 -12.92 5.44
N LYS A 230 -3.43 -13.92 6.13
CA LYS A 230 -2.69 -14.69 7.14
C LYS A 230 -1.46 -15.37 6.54
N ALA A 231 -1.57 -15.89 5.33
CA ALA A 231 -0.45 -16.47 4.59
C ALA A 231 0.58 -15.42 4.18
N CYS A 232 0.13 -14.24 3.74
CA CYS A 232 1.04 -13.11 3.45
C CYS A 232 1.83 -12.71 4.70
N VAL A 233 1.16 -12.62 5.85
CA VAL A 233 1.82 -12.34 7.14
C VAL A 233 2.81 -13.44 7.50
N ALA A 234 2.45 -14.71 7.33
CA ALA A 234 3.35 -15.84 7.59
C ALA A 234 4.57 -15.86 6.66
N THR A 235 4.44 -15.39 5.42
CA THR A 235 5.59 -15.21 4.51
C THR A 235 6.53 -14.08 4.95
N ILE A 236 6.01 -13.06 5.63
CA ILE A 236 6.82 -11.94 6.15
C ILE A 236 7.50 -12.32 7.46
N GLN A 237 6.79 -13.05 8.33
CA GLN A 237 7.20 -13.31 9.70
C GLN A 237 8.22 -14.45 9.82
N ASN A 238 9.40 -14.12 10.35
CA ASN A 238 10.35 -15.08 10.92
C ASN A 238 10.92 -14.53 12.25
N ASP A 239 10.13 -14.65 13.33
CA ASP A 239 10.45 -14.27 14.72
C ASP A 239 10.96 -12.84 14.98
N LYS A 240 10.75 -11.90 14.05
CA LYS A 240 11.15 -10.49 14.15
C LYS A 240 9.98 -9.55 13.90
N ALA A 241 10.12 -8.32 14.37
CA ALA A 241 9.15 -7.26 14.15
C ALA A 241 8.98 -6.92 12.66
N ILE A 242 7.73 -6.78 12.22
CA ILE A 242 7.37 -6.40 10.85
C ILE A 242 7.86 -4.96 10.59
N LYS A 243 8.59 -4.77 9.50
CA LYS A 243 9.13 -3.47 9.08
C LYS A 243 8.05 -2.58 8.46
N PRO A 244 8.20 -1.25 8.47
CA PRO A 244 7.22 -0.32 7.88
C PRO A 244 6.83 -0.64 6.42
N LEU A 245 7.79 -0.97 5.57
CA LEU A 245 7.53 -1.33 4.16
C LEU A 245 6.67 -2.59 4.03
N GLU A 246 6.88 -3.57 4.91
CA GLU A 246 6.14 -4.83 4.94
C GLU A 246 4.69 -4.58 5.38
N CYS A 247 4.50 -3.67 6.35
CA CYS A 247 3.18 -3.18 6.75
C CYS A 247 2.43 -2.49 5.60
N GLU A 248 3.10 -1.63 4.84
CA GLU A 248 2.51 -0.93 3.69
C GLU A 248 2.10 -1.90 2.58
N LEU A 249 2.97 -2.88 2.27
CA LEU A 249 2.67 -3.94 1.31
C LEU A 249 1.44 -4.75 1.72
N LEU A 250 1.39 -5.21 2.98
CA LEU A 250 0.26 -5.97 3.50
C LEU A 250 -1.04 -5.18 3.40
N ARG A 251 -1.02 -3.88 3.72
CA ARG A 251 -2.22 -3.05 3.65
C ARG A 251 -2.65 -2.73 2.22
N ALA A 252 -1.71 -2.58 1.28
CA ALA A 252 -2.04 -2.47 -0.12
C ALA A 252 -2.75 -3.74 -0.62
N VAL A 253 -2.22 -4.93 -0.31
CA VAL A 253 -2.87 -6.21 -0.64
C VAL A 253 -4.25 -6.31 0.00
N ALA A 254 -4.36 -6.02 1.29
CA ALA A 254 -5.61 -6.00 2.05
C ALA A 254 -6.68 -5.07 1.45
N ALA A 255 -6.29 -3.87 1.04
CA ALA A 255 -7.17 -2.91 0.39
C ALA A 255 -7.69 -3.47 -0.94
N ILE A 256 -6.80 -3.98 -1.81
CA ILE A 256 -7.16 -4.49 -3.14
C ILE A 256 -8.13 -5.67 -3.04
N ILE A 257 -7.89 -6.60 -2.11
CA ILE A 257 -8.76 -7.76 -1.95
C ILE A 257 -10.04 -7.43 -1.16
N ASP A 258 -10.32 -6.18 -0.80
CA ASP A 258 -11.47 -5.76 0.02
C ASP A 258 -11.52 -6.46 1.39
N CYS A 259 -10.37 -6.58 2.07
CA CYS A 259 -10.27 -7.15 3.41
C CYS A 259 -9.48 -6.19 4.31
N PRO A 260 -10.12 -5.19 4.94
CA PRO A 260 -9.44 -4.13 5.65
C PRO A 260 -8.64 -4.65 6.87
N VAL A 261 -7.43 -4.13 7.05
CA VAL A 261 -6.52 -4.45 8.17
C VAL A 261 -6.27 -3.17 8.98
N PRO A 262 -6.42 -3.20 10.32
CA PRO A 262 -6.09 -2.05 11.18
C PRO A 262 -4.57 -1.78 11.21
N PRO A 263 -4.12 -0.62 11.72
CA PRO A 263 -2.69 -0.33 11.88
C PRO A 263 -1.97 -1.42 12.65
N PHE A 264 -0.74 -1.78 12.29
CA PHE A 264 0.03 -2.79 13.03
C PHE A 264 0.64 -2.17 14.30
N VAL A 265 0.38 -2.75 15.47
CA VAL A 265 0.97 -2.28 16.74
C VAL A 265 2.37 -2.85 16.90
N ALA A 266 3.35 -1.98 17.13
CA ALA A 266 4.75 -2.36 17.34
C ALA A 266 5.01 -3.35 18.50
N ASN A 267 4.06 -3.53 19.42
CA ASN A 267 4.13 -4.47 20.57
C ASN A 267 3.29 -5.75 20.40
N THR A 268 2.68 -5.97 19.23
CA THR A 268 2.16 -7.30 18.84
C THR A 268 3.13 -8.03 17.90
N LEU A 269 4.35 -7.49 17.83
CA LEU A 269 5.51 -7.91 17.08
C LEU A 269 6.51 -8.58 18.01
#